data_AF-A0A2E8LGA7-F1
#
_entry.id   AF-A0A2E8LGA7-F1
#
_cell.length_a   1.000
_cell.length_b   1.000
_cell.length_c   1.000
_cell.angle_alpha   90.00
_cell.angle_beta   90.00
_cell.angle_gamma   90.00
#
_symmetry.space_group_name_H-M   'P 1'
#
loop_
_entity.id
_entity.type
_entity.pdbx_description
1 polymer ?
#
loop_
_entity_poly.entity_id
_entity_poly.type
_entity_poly.pdbx_seq_one_letter_code
_entity_poly.pdbx_strand_id
1 'polypeptide(L)'
;MGVPARGGPHRRHRGHSRTPCPAGPPSASMNPVQRVPDLPTLLGLPGVEEEFVPGSSIGVCALHGGGLERATEVVAREVAERTGASYYGVVQPDGSRHHLSSTRFDPDDSRRLAAFLDRVDHVVSVHGYGRDDDFFAVLLGGTNRPFAHHLAGHVRGTLPGGYRVVDDLAEIPRRLRGIHPRNPVNRTRHGGVQVELPPSIRWNVDAHDWSDRDGTPRAPQLDDLIDGLATGVADWGNGTP
;
A
#
# COMPACT_ATOMS: atom_id res chain seq x y z
N MET A 1 -0.01 -67.72 29.39
CA MET A 1 1.30 -67.75 28.72
C MET A 1 1.14 -67.19 27.33
N GLY A 2 1.67 -65.98 27.09
CA GLY A 2 1.46 -65.21 25.87
C GLY A 2 2.48 -65.52 24.78
N VAL A 3 2.02 -65.41 23.53
CA VAL A 3 2.80 -65.52 22.28
C VAL A 3 2.82 -64.12 21.62
N PRO A 4 3.91 -63.69 20.95
CA PRO A 4 4.18 -62.28 20.70
C PRO A 4 3.62 -61.77 19.37
N ALA A 5 3.34 -60.46 19.30
CA ALA A 5 3.05 -59.76 18.05
C ALA A 5 4.13 -58.70 17.75
N ARG A 6 4.48 -58.63 16.46
CA ARG A 6 5.64 -57.97 15.85
C ARG A 6 5.51 -56.43 15.82
N GLY A 7 6.64 -55.75 15.99
CA GLY A 7 6.76 -54.30 15.83
C GLY A 7 6.71 -53.84 14.37
N GLY A 8 6.00 -52.75 14.12
CA GLY A 8 6.06 -51.96 12.89
C GLY A 8 6.87 -50.67 13.11
N PRO A 9 7.49 -50.08 12.07
CA PRO A 9 8.38 -48.94 12.25
C PRO A 9 7.61 -47.63 12.40
N HIS A 10 7.93 -46.87 13.45
CA HIS A 10 7.51 -45.48 13.59
C HIS A 10 8.17 -44.61 12.51
N ARG A 11 7.36 -44.08 11.58
CA ARG A 11 7.74 -42.98 10.70
C ARG A 11 7.97 -41.73 11.54
N ARG A 12 9.23 -41.28 11.62
CA ARG A 12 9.59 -39.96 12.15
C ARG A 12 9.08 -38.89 11.18
N HIS A 13 8.11 -38.08 11.60
CA HIS A 13 7.79 -36.82 10.94
C HIS A 13 9.02 -35.91 11.01
N ARG A 14 9.61 -35.60 9.86
CA ARG A 14 10.61 -34.54 9.73
C ARG A 14 9.92 -33.21 9.96
N GLY A 15 10.35 -32.49 10.99
CA GLY A 15 9.94 -31.12 11.26
C GLY A 15 10.23 -30.25 10.05
N HIS A 16 9.25 -29.44 9.65
CA HIS A 16 9.46 -28.37 8.70
C HIS A 16 10.39 -27.34 9.34
N SER A 17 11.61 -27.24 8.82
CA SER A 17 12.54 -26.17 9.13
C SER A 17 11.88 -24.85 8.73
N ARG A 18 11.43 -24.06 9.72
CA ARG A 18 11.05 -22.67 9.51
C ARG A 18 12.31 -21.92 9.09
N THR A 19 12.36 -21.46 7.85
CA THR A 19 13.32 -20.46 7.42
C THR A 19 13.21 -19.23 8.33
N PRO A 20 14.33 -18.65 8.81
CA PRO A 20 14.26 -17.43 9.61
C PRO A 20 13.77 -16.28 8.73
N CYS A 21 12.85 -15.47 9.24
CA CYS A 21 12.43 -14.24 8.57
C CYS A 21 13.61 -13.28 8.45
N PRO A 22 13.77 -12.57 7.32
CA PRO A 22 14.77 -11.52 7.20
C PRO A 22 14.48 -10.41 8.21
N ALA A 23 15.54 -9.88 8.84
CA ALA A 23 15.44 -8.78 9.78
C ALA A 23 14.93 -7.52 9.06
N GLY A 24 13.95 -6.83 9.66
CA GLY A 24 13.46 -5.55 9.16
C GLY A 24 14.52 -4.45 9.21
N PRO A 25 14.27 -3.30 8.56
CA PRO A 25 15.20 -2.17 8.59
C PRO A 25 15.57 -1.78 10.03
N PRO A 26 16.84 -1.46 10.32
CA PRO A 26 17.18 -0.79 11.56
C PRO A 26 16.44 0.56 11.62
N SER A 27 16.11 1.00 12.84
CA SER A 27 15.56 2.32 13.08
C SER A 27 16.66 3.37 12.82
N ALA A 28 16.96 3.65 11.55
CA ALA A 28 17.76 4.81 11.18
C ALA A 28 17.03 6.04 11.74
N SER A 29 17.76 7.00 12.29
CA SER A 29 17.20 8.21 12.92
C SER A 29 16.48 9.07 11.88
N MET A 30 15.27 8.68 11.52
CA MET A 30 14.40 9.47 10.66
C MET A 30 13.91 10.66 11.46
N ASN A 31 13.90 11.85 10.83
CA ASN A 31 13.33 13.06 11.41
C ASN A 31 11.94 12.77 12.02
N PRO A 32 11.56 13.35 13.16
CA PRO A 32 10.23 13.11 13.72
C PRO A 32 9.14 13.54 12.72
N VAL A 33 8.03 12.79 12.67
CA VAL A 33 6.88 13.18 11.84
C VAL A 33 6.26 14.45 12.42
N GLN A 34 6.18 15.49 11.60
CA GLN A 34 5.57 16.77 11.94
C GLN A 34 4.15 16.81 11.39
N ARG A 35 3.17 17.22 12.19
CA ARG A 35 1.78 17.33 11.71
C ARG A 35 1.57 18.68 11.05
N VAL A 36 0.89 18.68 9.91
CA VAL A 36 0.44 19.91 9.22
C VAL A 36 -1.09 20.03 9.28
N PRO A 37 -1.63 21.26 9.32
CA PRO A 37 -3.05 21.47 9.59
C PRO A 37 -3.95 21.18 8.39
N ASP A 38 -3.52 21.52 7.17
CA ASP A 38 -4.30 21.53 5.94
C ASP A 38 -3.40 21.34 4.70
N LEU A 39 -4.04 21.14 3.54
CA LEU A 39 -3.36 20.90 2.27
C LEU A 39 -2.58 22.12 1.75
N PRO A 40 -3.09 23.37 1.81
CA PRO A 40 -2.34 24.54 1.37
C PRO A 40 -1.05 24.74 2.18
N THR A 41 -1.07 24.49 3.49
CA THR A 41 0.14 24.54 4.32
C THR A 41 1.15 23.49 3.88
N LEU A 42 0.70 22.25 3.59
CA LEU A 42 1.59 21.19 3.12
C LEU A 42 2.23 21.53 1.76
N LEU A 43 1.42 21.97 0.80
CA LEU A 43 1.87 22.31 -0.56
C LEU A 43 2.73 23.58 -0.60
N GLY A 44 2.63 24.44 0.42
CA GLY A 44 3.49 25.61 0.57
C GLY A 44 4.89 25.30 1.10
N LEU A 45 5.17 24.07 1.54
CA LEU A 45 6.48 23.68 2.03
C LEU A 45 7.49 23.52 0.87
N PRO A 46 8.77 23.91 1.06
CA PRO A 46 9.78 23.79 0.02
C PRO A 46 9.92 22.36 -0.51
N GLY A 47 9.85 22.21 -1.83
CA GLY A 47 10.06 20.94 -2.54
C GLY A 47 8.90 19.95 -2.46
N VAL A 48 7.78 20.29 -1.83
CA VAL A 48 6.56 19.47 -1.90
C VAL A 48 5.90 19.68 -3.25
N GLU A 49 5.66 18.59 -3.97
CA GLU A 49 5.07 18.61 -5.30
C GLU A 49 3.68 17.97 -5.29
N GLU A 50 2.76 18.58 -6.03
CA GLU A 50 1.44 18.03 -6.29
C GLU A 50 1.33 17.63 -7.76
N GLU A 51 1.04 16.35 -8.00
CA GLU A 51 1.01 15.73 -9.31
C GLU A 51 -0.41 15.28 -9.65
N PHE A 52 -0.83 15.53 -10.89
CA PHE A 52 -2.07 14.98 -11.45
C PHE A 52 -1.86 14.63 -12.92
N VAL A 53 -2.15 13.38 -13.28
CA VAL A 53 -2.10 12.90 -14.66
C VAL A 53 -3.48 12.28 -14.99
N PRO A 54 -4.26 12.86 -15.91
CA PRO A 54 -5.56 12.32 -16.27
C PRO A 54 -5.42 11.04 -17.09
N GLY A 55 -6.23 10.04 -16.76
CA GLY A 55 -6.31 8.74 -17.44
C GLY A 55 -7.76 8.28 -17.53
N SER A 56 -8.04 7.02 -17.17
CA SER A 56 -9.38 6.40 -17.13
C SER A 56 -10.23 6.90 -15.94
N SER A 57 -11.43 6.35 -15.77
CA SER A 57 -12.30 6.61 -14.61
C SER A 57 -11.93 5.82 -13.36
N ILE A 58 -10.88 4.99 -13.40
CA ILE A 58 -10.23 4.48 -12.19
C ILE A 58 -9.11 5.45 -11.83
N GLY A 59 -9.05 5.85 -10.55
CA GLY A 59 -7.97 6.66 -9.99
C GLY A 59 -7.05 5.84 -9.11
N VAL A 60 -5.74 6.09 -9.19
CA VAL A 60 -4.75 5.58 -8.24
C VAL A 60 -4.03 6.78 -7.65
N CYS A 61 -3.88 6.82 -6.33
CA CYS A 61 -3.24 7.97 -5.69
C CYS A 61 -2.33 7.63 -4.52
N ALA A 62 -1.38 8.53 -4.25
CA ALA A 62 -0.53 8.50 -3.06
C ALA A 62 -0.55 9.87 -2.39
N LEU A 63 -1.30 10.00 -1.29
CA LEU A 63 -1.44 11.27 -0.58
C LEU A 63 -0.19 11.63 0.24
N HIS A 64 0.65 10.64 0.53
CA HIS A 64 1.78 10.74 1.47
C HIS A 64 3.12 10.33 0.83
N GLY A 65 3.31 10.64 -0.46
CA GLY A 65 4.46 10.22 -1.26
C GLY A 65 5.80 10.80 -0.80
N GLY A 66 6.87 10.18 -1.31
CA GLY A 66 8.25 10.62 -1.17
C GLY A 66 8.76 10.48 0.26
N GLY A 67 9.26 11.59 0.83
CA GLY A 67 9.90 11.65 2.14
C GLY A 67 9.11 11.05 3.30
N LEU A 68 7.77 11.13 3.24
CA LEU A 68 6.86 10.73 4.32
C LEU A 68 6.62 9.20 4.35
N GLU A 69 6.01 8.66 3.30
CA GLU A 69 5.75 7.21 3.12
C GLU A 69 6.44 6.73 1.83
N ARG A 70 7.71 6.34 1.97
CA ARG A 70 8.59 5.97 0.86
C ARG A 70 7.98 4.97 -0.11
N ALA A 71 8.17 5.22 -1.41
CA ALA A 71 7.76 4.39 -2.54
C ALA A 71 6.24 4.26 -2.76
N THR A 72 5.39 4.95 -1.99
CA THR A 72 3.94 4.90 -2.21
C THR A 72 3.54 5.60 -3.52
N GLU A 73 4.18 6.73 -3.82
CA GLU A 73 4.04 7.46 -5.08
C GLU A 73 4.56 6.65 -6.27
N VAL A 74 5.64 5.88 -6.08
CA VAL A 74 6.18 5.00 -7.12
C VAL A 74 5.16 3.93 -7.48
N VAL A 75 4.61 3.23 -6.47
CA VAL A 75 3.55 2.23 -6.67
C VAL A 75 2.34 2.85 -7.35
N ALA A 76 1.84 3.98 -6.84
CA ALA A 76 0.64 4.61 -7.38
C ALA A 76 0.82 5.08 -8.84
N ARG A 77 1.97 5.70 -9.15
CA ARG A 77 2.29 6.18 -10.49
C ARG A 77 2.41 5.02 -11.47
N GLU A 78 3.15 3.98 -11.10
CA GLU A 78 3.42 2.86 -12.00
C GLU A 78 2.18 1.99 -12.25
N VAL A 79 1.36 1.75 -11.22
CA VAL A 79 0.05 1.09 -11.42
C VAL A 79 -0.82 1.92 -12.37
N ALA A 80 -0.84 3.24 -12.22
CA ALA A 80 -1.62 4.10 -13.11
C ALA A 80 -1.10 4.07 -14.55
N GLU A 81 0.21 4.16 -14.76
CA GLU A 81 0.84 4.08 -16.09
C GLU A 81 0.55 2.76 -16.79
N ARG A 82 0.70 1.63 -16.08
CA ARG A 82 0.48 0.28 -16.64
C ARG A 82 -0.98 0.00 -16.99
N THR A 83 -1.92 0.69 -16.35
CA THR A 83 -3.37 0.44 -16.50
C THR A 83 -4.10 1.56 -17.24
N GLY A 84 -3.41 2.66 -17.55
CA GLY A 84 -4.01 3.89 -18.07
C GLY A 84 -4.96 4.58 -17.09
N ALA A 85 -4.86 4.29 -15.79
CA ALA A 85 -5.67 4.95 -14.76
C ALA A 85 -5.26 6.41 -14.56
N SER A 86 -6.18 7.22 -14.02
CA SER A 86 -5.84 8.58 -13.58
C SER A 86 -4.94 8.50 -12.34
N TYR A 87 -3.92 9.35 -12.26
CA TYR A 87 -2.98 9.39 -11.13
C TYR A 87 -3.04 10.73 -10.38
N TYR A 88 -3.00 10.69 -9.05
CA TYR A 88 -2.81 11.85 -8.18
C TYR A 88 -1.76 11.56 -7.11
N GLY A 89 -0.85 12.51 -6.86
CA GLY A 89 0.19 12.35 -5.84
C GLY A 89 0.53 13.65 -5.13
N VAL A 90 0.87 13.55 -3.84
CA VAL A 90 1.60 14.60 -3.12
C VAL A 90 2.92 14.03 -2.66
N VAL A 91 4.01 14.55 -3.22
CA VAL A 91 5.36 14.00 -3.06
C VAL A 91 6.21 14.98 -2.25
N GLN A 92 6.72 14.51 -1.11
CA GLN A 92 7.63 15.30 -0.29
C GLN A 92 9.09 14.99 -0.63
N PRO A 93 10.00 15.97 -0.54
CA PRO A 93 11.41 15.73 -0.84
C PRO A 93 12.05 14.82 0.22
N ASP A 94 13.24 14.29 -0.09
CA ASP A 94 14.00 13.47 0.84
C ASP A 94 14.22 14.17 2.20
N GLY A 95 14.06 13.43 3.30
CA GLY A 95 14.20 13.96 4.66
C GLY A 95 13.00 14.75 5.20
N SER A 96 12.05 15.13 4.34
CA SER A 96 10.78 15.76 4.73
C SER A 96 9.79 14.74 5.29
N ARG A 97 9.15 15.05 6.42
CA ARG A 97 8.19 14.16 7.11
C ARG A 97 6.99 14.92 7.67
N HIS A 98 6.30 15.67 6.83
CA HIS A 98 5.11 16.45 7.21
C HIS A 98 3.83 15.67 6.93
N HIS A 99 3.17 15.15 7.96
CA HIS A 99 1.97 14.36 7.83
C HIS A 99 0.70 15.21 7.93
N LEU A 100 -0.04 15.30 6.81
CA LEU A 100 -1.44 15.70 6.77
C LEU A 100 -2.31 14.45 6.86
N SER A 101 -3.35 14.43 7.70
CA SER A 101 -4.28 13.28 7.70
C SER A 101 -5.06 13.22 6.38
N SER A 102 -5.25 12.04 5.80
CA SER A 102 -6.11 11.84 4.61
C SER A 102 -7.51 12.47 4.75
N THR A 103 -8.06 12.57 5.97
CA THR A 103 -9.36 13.21 6.22
C THR A 103 -9.38 14.74 6.08
N ARG A 104 -8.21 15.34 5.83
CA ARG A 104 -7.99 16.78 5.65
C ARG A 104 -7.43 17.12 4.26
N PHE A 105 -7.37 16.16 3.35
CA PHE A 105 -7.15 16.44 1.94
C PHE A 105 -8.49 16.90 1.35
N ASP A 106 -8.73 18.20 1.40
CA ASP A 106 -9.97 18.79 0.89
C ASP A 106 -9.81 19.21 -0.59
N PRO A 107 -10.63 18.72 -1.55
CA PRO A 107 -10.64 19.21 -2.92
C PRO A 107 -10.88 20.72 -3.04
N ASP A 108 -11.54 21.36 -2.06
CA ASP A 108 -11.69 22.82 -2.06
C ASP A 108 -10.34 23.55 -1.89
N ASP A 109 -9.34 22.89 -1.31
CA ASP A 109 -7.98 23.42 -1.11
C ASP A 109 -7.07 23.20 -2.33
N SER A 110 -7.45 22.34 -3.28
CA SER A 110 -6.64 22.02 -4.45
C SER A 110 -7.47 21.76 -5.70
N ARG A 111 -7.19 22.57 -6.74
CA ARG A 111 -7.75 22.36 -8.08
C ARG A 111 -7.36 21.02 -8.70
N ARG A 112 -6.16 20.49 -8.41
CA ARG A 112 -5.72 19.19 -8.95
C ARG A 112 -6.42 18.04 -8.26
N LEU A 113 -6.57 18.11 -6.93
CA LEU A 113 -7.33 17.09 -6.19
C LEU A 113 -8.80 17.08 -6.60
N ALA A 114 -9.41 18.27 -6.74
CA ALA A 114 -10.77 18.39 -7.26
C ALA A 114 -10.90 17.78 -8.67
N ALA A 115 -10.01 18.15 -9.60
CA ALA A 115 -10.01 17.62 -10.96
C ALA A 115 -9.81 16.09 -11.01
N PHE A 116 -8.97 15.54 -10.13
CA PHE A 116 -8.80 14.10 -10.00
C PHE A 116 -10.08 13.42 -9.53
N LEU A 117 -10.71 13.92 -8.47
CA LEU A 117 -11.94 13.33 -7.91
C LEU A 117 -13.15 13.46 -8.86
N ASP A 118 -13.24 14.56 -9.62
CA ASP A 118 -14.28 14.74 -10.64
C ASP A 118 -14.12 13.79 -11.84
N ARG A 119 -12.90 13.29 -12.07
CA ARG A 119 -12.57 12.43 -13.22
C ARG A 119 -12.90 10.96 -13.00
N VAL A 120 -12.91 10.50 -11.75
CA VAL A 120 -12.83 9.08 -11.38
C VAL A 120 -14.05 8.60 -10.58
N ASP A 121 -14.47 7.37 -10.87
CA ASP A 121 -15.60 6.70 -10.22
C ASP A 121 -15.15 5.78 -9.08
N HIS A 122 -13.92 5.27 -9.17
CA HIS A 122 -13.25 4.38 -8.19
C HIS A 122 -11.86 4.92 -7.88
N VAL A 123 -11.41 4.80 -6.62
CA VAL A 123 -10.04 5.20 -6.22
C VAL A 123 -9.33 4.07 -5.48
N VAL A 124 -8.07 3.85 -5.81
CA VAL A 124 -7.10 3.09 -5.00
C VAL A 124 -6.12 4.08 -4.40
N SER A 125 -6.08 4.20 -3.08
CA SER A 125 -5.16 5.11 -2.38
C SER A 125 -4.06 4.31 -1.68
N VAL A 126 -2.82 4.47 -2.13
CA VAL A 126 -1.64 3.78 -1.64
C VAL A 126 -1.00 4.58 -0.50
N HIS A 127 -0.80 3.90 0.61
CA HIS A 127 -0.21 4.42 1.83
C HIS A 127 0.87 3.48 2.34
N GLY A 128 1.78 4.00 3.16
CA GLY A 128 2.73 3.23 3.93
C GLY A 128 2.46 3.43 5.42
N TYR A 129 2.55 2.37 6.20
CA TYR A 129 2.51 2.49 7.65
C TYR A 129 3.83 2.08 8.29
N GLY A 130 4.08 2.58 9.50
CA GLY A 130 5.16 2.17 10.38
C GLY A 130 4.57 1.58 11.66
N ARG A 131 4.74 0.28 11.85
CA ARG A 131 4.32 -0.42 13.06
C ARG A 131 5.34 -1.49 13.41
N ASP A 132 5.79 -1.48 14.66
CA ASP A 132 6.76 -2.45 15.16
C ASP A 132 6.16 -3.87 15.34
N ASP A 133 4.84 -3.98 15.32
CA ASP A 133 4.10 -5.22 15.58
C ASP A 133 3.48 -5.87 14.33
N ASP A 134 3.57 -5.24 13.15
CA ASP A 134 3.06 -5.82 11.90
C ASP A 134 3.90 -5.39 10.69
N PHE A 135 4.99 -6.12 10.45
CA PHE A 135 5.93 -5.83 9.36
C PHE A 135 5.60 -6.56 8.05
N PHE A 136 4.65 -7.50 8.01
CA PHE A 136 4.47 -8.40 6.87
C PHE A 136 3.01 -8.49 6.40
N ALA A 137 2.23 -7.43 6.59
CA ALA A 137 0.84 -7.40 6.14
C ALA A 137 0.50 -6.21 5.25
N VAL A 138 -0.04 -6.49 4.06
CA VAL A 138 -0.74 -5.51 3.24
C VAL A 138 -2.19 -5.45 3.68
N LEU A 139 -2.70 -4.25 3.97
CA LEU A 139 -4.06 -4.07 4.45
C LEU A 139 -4.89 -3.34 3.38
N LEU A 140 -6.04 -3.91 3.02
CA LEU A 140 -6.95 -3.35 2.03
C LEU A 140 -8.26 -2.90 2.69
N GLY A 141 -8.24 -1.64 3.12
CA GLY A 141 -9.37 -0.91 3.70
C GLY A 141 -10.26 -0.23 2.66
N GLY A 142 -10.87 0.90 3.02
CA GLY A 142 -11.78 1.68 2.18
C GLY A 142 -13.23 1.21 2.21
N THR A 143 -14.14 2.02 1.68
CA THR A 143 -15.58 1.71 1.67
C THR A 143 -16.00 0.76 0.56
N ASN A 144 -15.23 0.64 -0.53
CA ASN A 144 -15.53 -0.28 -1.63
C ASN A 144 -15.03 -1.70 -1.31
N ARG A 145 -15.84 -2.46 -0.56
CA ARG A 145 -15.45 -3.81 -0.11
C ARG A 145 -15.30 -4.84 -1.24
N PRO A 146 -16.18 -4.87 -2.26
CA PRO A 146 -15.97 -5.75 -3.41
C PRO A 146 -14.64 -5.49 -4.12
N PHE A 147 -14.28 -4.22 -4.34
CA PHE A 147 -13.01 -3.88 -4.99
C PHE A 147 -11.81 -4.21 -4.11
N ALA A 148 -11.90 -3.96 -2.79
CA ALA A 148 -10.85 -4.34 -1.85
C ALA A 148 -10.59 -5.86 -1.85
N HIS A 149 -11.66 -6.67 -1.88
CA HIS A 149 -11.55 -8.13 -1.95
C HIS A 149 -10.91 -8.60 -3.26
N HIS A 150 -11.35 -8.02 -4.38
CA HIS A 150 -10.79 -8.27 -5.70
C HIS A 150 -9.27 -8.00 -5.74
N LEU A 151 -8.85 -6.78 -5.38
CA LEU A 151 -7.43 -6.42 -5.35
C LEU A 151 -6.63 -7.30 -4.40
N ALA A 152 -7.19 -7.65 -3.23
CA ALA A 152 -6.53 -8.54 -2.29
C ALA A 152 -6.29 -9.93 -2.89
N GLY A 153 -7.21 -10.45 -3.71
CA GLY A 153 -7.04 -11.70 -4.45
C GLY A 153 -5.82 -11.67 -5.38
N HIS A 154 -5.68 -10.62 -6.19
CA HIS A 154 -4.53 -10.47 -7.09
C HIS A 154 -3.21 -10.32 -6.33
N VAL A 155 -3.19 -9.48 -5.30
CA VAL A 155 -1.98 -9.25 -4.47
C VAL A 155 -1.54 -10.51 -3.74
N ARG A 156 -2.48 -11.35 -3.26
CA ARG A 156 -2.14 -12.67 -2.69
C ARG A 156 -1.49 -13.61 -3.70
N GLY A 157 -1.86 -13.50 -4.98
CA GLY A 157 -1.35 -14.33 -6.06
C GLY A 157 0.09 -13.99 -6.45
N THR A 158 0.54 -12.75 -6.20
CA THR A 158 1.88 -12.27 -6.59
C THR A 158 2.85 -12.21 -5.42
N LEU A 159 2.40 -11.83 -4.22
CA LEU A 159 3.31 -11.64 -3.09
C LEU A 159 3.92 -12.97 -2.59
N PRO A 160 5.18 -12.95 -2.10
CA PRO A 160 5.80 -14.11 -1.47
C PRO A 160 4.98 -14.60 -0.26
N GLY A 161 4.94 -15.92 -0.04
CA GLY A 161 4.09 -16.55 1.00
C GLY A 161 4.35 -16.16 2.46
N GLY A 162 5.37 -15.34 2.74
CA GLY A 162 5.59 -14.72 4.05
C GLY A 162 4.70 -13.51 4.32
N TYR A 163 4.04 -12.96 3.30
CA TYR A 163 3.16 -11.80 3.41
C TYR A 163 1.71 -12.20 3.64
N ARG A 164 1.06 -11.52 4.58
CA ARG A 164 -0.40 -11.55 4.74
C ARG A 164 -1.02 -10.43 3.91
N VAL A 165 -2.18 -10.72 3.33
CA VAL A 165 -3.01 -9.72 2.66
C VAL A 165 -4.37 -9.74 3.35
N VAL A 166 -4.72 -8.65 4.01
CA VAL A 166 -5.88 -8.55 4.90
C VAL A 166 -6.89 -7.58 4.31
N ASP A 167 -8.08 -8.07 3.98
CA ASP A 167 -9.21 -7.32 3.43
C ASP A 167 -10.48 -7.47 4.28
N ASP A 168 -10.41 -8.13 5.44
CA ASP A 168 -11.47 -8.03 6.45
C ASP A 168 -11.25 -6.78 7.31
N LEU A 169 -12.21 -5.84 7.27
CA LEU A 169 -12.18 -4.62 8.07
C LEU A 169 -12.09 -4.90 9.58
N ALA A 170 -12.63 -6.03 10.06
CA ALA A 170 -12.58 -6.39 11.47
C ALA A 170 -11.13 -6.66 11.93
N GLU A 171 -10.31 -7.23 11.05
CA GLU A 171 -8.90 -7.56 11.30
C GLU A 171 -7.96 -6.36 11.08
N ILE A 172 -8.38 -5.38 10.27
CA ILE A 172 -7.59 -4.16 10.04
C ILE A 172 -7.69 -3.22 11.26
N PRO A 173 -6.54 -2.73 11.80
CA PRO A 173 -6.53 -1.75 12.88
C PRO A 173 -7.38 -0.53 12.53
N ARG A 174 -8.21 -0.06 13.48
CA ARG A 174 -9.22 1.00 13.24
C ARG A 174 -8.68 2.23 12.49
N ARG A 175 -7.45 2.65 12.80
CA ARG A 175 -6.79 3.83 12.21
C ARG A 175 -6.31 3.63 10.76
N LEU A 176 -6.19 2.38 10.29
CA LEU A 176 -5.71 2.00 8.96
C LEU A 176 -6.84 1.49 8.05
N ARG A 177 -8.10 1.54 8.52
CA ARG A 177 -9.24 1.04 7.75
C ARG A 177 -9.61 1.92 6.56
N GLY A 178 -9.22 3.20 6.56
CA GLY A 178 -9.51 4.10 5.44
C GLY A 178 -10.98 4.37 5.15
N ILE A 179 -11.92 4.13 6.08
CA ILE A 179 -13.38 4.22 5.84
C ILE A 179 -14.02 5.58 6.15
N HIS A 180 -13.24 6.59 6.53
CA HIS A 180 -13.79 7.89 6.90
C HIS A 180 -14.36 8.61 5.66
N PRO A 181 -15.57 9.21 5.71
CA PRO A 181 -16.22 9.81 4.53
C PRO A 181 -15.47 11.01 3.95
N ARG A 182 -14.74 11.77 4.79
CA ARG A 182 -13.87 12.86 4.32
C ARG A 182 -12.54 12.41 3.68
N ASN A 183 -12.19 11.12 3.73
CA ASN A 183 -10.99 10.65 3.04
C ASN A 183 -11.24 10.66 1.52
N PRO A 184 -10.39 11.31 0.69
CA PRO A 184 -10.56 11.36 -0.77
C PRO A 184 -10.87 10.01 -1.42
N VAL A 185 -10.29 8.92 -0.92
CA VAL A 185 -10.54 7.56 -1.43
C VAL A 185 -12.02 7.15 -1.39
N ASN A 186 -12.83 7.78 -0.54
CA ASN A 186 -14.26 7.48 -0.36
C ASN A 186 -15.19 8.58 -0.90
N ARG A 187 -14.67 9.62 -1.55
CA ARG A 187 -15.51 10.74 -2.04
C ARG A 187 -16.09 10.49 -3.44
N THR A 188 -15.63 9.46 -4.13
CA THR A 188 -16.17 9.07 -5.44
C THR A 188 -17.48 8.31 -5.33
N ARG A 189 -18.20 8.22 -6.45
CA ARG A 189 -19.52 7.58 -6.56
C ARG A 189 -19.56 6.15 -5.99
N HIS A 190 -18.51 5.37 -6.22
CA HIS A 190 -18.45 3.97 -5.78
C HIS A 190 -17.50 3.75 -4.61
N GLY A 191 -17.03 4.84 -3.97
CA GLY A 191 -15.97 4.79 -2.97
C GLY A 191 -14.68 4.18 -3.53
N GLY A 192 -13.82 3.74 -2.61
CA GLY A 192 -12.51 3.24 -3.01
C GLY A 192 -11.88 2.31 -1.99
N VAL A 193 -10.62 1.97 -2.27
CA VAL A 193 -9.79 1.03 -1.52
C VAL A 193 -8.57 1.77 -1.00
N GLN A 194 -8.34 1.69 0.31
CA GLN A 194 -7.08 2.14 0.91
C GLN A 194 -6.12 0.95 1.02
N VAL A 195 -4.95 1.05 0.41
CA VAL A 195 -3.91 0.02 0.45
C VAL A 195 -2.78 0.50 1.35
N GLU A 196 -2.59 -0.19 2.47
CA GLU A 196 -1.58 0.13 3.48
C GLU A 196 -0.41 -0.84 3.37
N LEU A 197 0.76 -0.31 3.04
CA LEU A 197 1.97 -1.07 2.77
C LEU A 197 2.89 -1.13 3.99
N PRO A 198 3.30 -2.35 4.40
CA PRO A 198 4.23 -2.50 5.50
C PRO A 198 5.64 -2.04 5.09
N PRO A 199 6.52 -1.71 6.05
CA PRO A 199 7.91 -1.33 5.75
C PRO A 199 8.68 -2.38 4.94
N SER A 200 8.44 -3.68 5.17
CA SER A 200 9.23 -4.73 4.51
C SER A 200 8.97 -4.85 3.01
N ILE A 201 7.82 -4.41 2.52
CA ILE A 201 7.56 -4.33 1.07
C ILE A 201 8.35 -3.18 0.45
N ARG A 202 8.42 -2.05 1.15
CA ARG A 202 9.01 -0.80 0.64
C ARG A 202 10.53 -0.76 0.82
N TRP A 203 11.08 -1.57 1.73
CA TRP A 203 12.50 -1.66 2.05
C TRP A 203 13.24 -2.70 1.20
N ASN A 204 14.38 -2.31 0.64
CA ASN A 204 15.31 -3.23 -0.01
C ASN A 204 16.33 -3.75 1.01
N VAL A 205 16.26 -5.06 1.29
CA VAL A 205 17.13 -5.72 2.27
C VAL A 205 18.59 -5.74 1.83
N ASP A 206 18.85 -6.00 0.55
CA ASP A 206 20.21 -6.14 0.01
C ASP A 206 20.92 -4.79 -0.10
N ALA A 207 20.21 -3.77 -0.55
CA ALA A 207 20.73 -2.40 -0.63
C ALA A 207 20.75 -1.69 0.73
N HIS A 208 20.03 -2.23 1.72
CA HIS A 208 19.87 -1.63 3.05
C HIS A 208 19.33 -0.19 3.01
N ASP A 209 18.39 0.08 2.10
CA ASP A 209 17.71 1.36 1.98
C ASP A 209 16.29 1.19 1.40
N TRP A 210 15.51 2.26 1.36
CA TRP A 210 14.18 2.29 0.76
C TRP A 210 14.26 2.12 -0.76
N SER A 211 13.38 1.28 -1.30
CA SER A 211 13.27 1.08 -2.75
C SER A 211 13.07 2.41 -3.49
N ASP A 212 13.74 2.54 -4.63
CA ASP A 212 13.65 3.69 -5.54
C ASP A 212 14.13 5.04 -4.92
N ARG A 213 14.75 5.02 -3.74
CA ARG A 213 15.36 6.21 -3.12
C ARG A 213 16.79 6.39 -3.62
N ASP A 214 17.12 7.57 -4.15
CA ASP A 214 18.50 7.99 -4.43
C ASP A 214 19.33 6.97 -5.24
N GLY A 215 18.70 6.28 -6.21
CA GLY A 215 19.34 5.24 -7.03
C GLY A 215 19.37 3.85 -6.40
N THR A 216 18.78 3.67 -5.21
CA THR A 216 18.57 2.36 -4.59
C THR A 216 17.71 1.48 -5.50
N PRO A 217 18.18 0.27 -5.86
CA PRO A 217 17.38 -0.66 -6.63
C PRO A 217 16.07 -0.98 -5.93
N ARG A 218 15.02 -1.18 -6.71
CA ARG A 218 13.75 -1.64 -6.18
C ARG A 218 13.85 -3.03 -5.57
N ALA A 219 13.16 -3.25 -4.45
CA ALA A 219 13.04 -4.58 -3.86
C ALA A 219 12.08 -5.47 -4.69
N PRO A 220 12.39 -6.75 -4.94
CA PRO A 220 11.55 -7.63 -5.75
C PRO A 220 10.09 -7.72 -5.27
N GLN A 221 9.86 -7.76 -3.96
CA GLN A 221 8.51 -7.79 -3.40
C GLN A 221 7.69 -6.52 -3.65
N LEU A 222 8.34 -5.38 -3.96
CA LEU A 222 7.63 -4.17 -4.39
C LEU A 222 7.15 -4.31 -5.83
N ASP A 223 7.95 -4.93 -6.71
CA ASP A 223 7.52 -5.26 -8.07
C ASP A 223 6.37 -6.26 -8.04
N ASP A 224 6.45 -7.33 -7.24
CA ASP A 224 5.36 -8.31 -7.07
C ASP A 224 4.05 -7.64 -6.62
N LEU A 225 4.14 -6.65 -5.72
CA LEU A 225 2.98 -5.85 -5.29
C LEU A 225 2.41 -5.03 -6.46
N ILE A 226 3.26 -4.31 -7.19
CA ILE A 226 2.86 -3.47 -8.33
C ILE A 226 2.18 -4.33 -9.39
N ASP A 227 2.73 -5.52 -9.69
CA ASP A 227 2.13 -6.47 -10.63
C ASP A 227 0.72 -6.88 -10.18
N GLY A 228 0.57 -7.30 -8.92
CA GLY A 228 -0.73 -7.70 -8.37
C GLY A 228 -1.76 -6.56 -8.39
N LEU A 229 -1.36 -5.34 -8.02
CA LEU A 229 -2.24 -4.17 -8.07
C LEU A 229 -2.57 -3.77 -9.51
N ALA A 230 -1.60 -3.76 -10.43
CA ALA A 230 -1.82 -3.40 -11.82
C ALA A 230 -2.75 -4.40 -12.52
N THR A 231 -2.54 -5.70 -12.35
CA THR A 231 -3.47 -6.72 -12.86
C THR A 231 -4.86 -6.56 -12.25
N GLY A 232 -4.95 -6.39 -10.93
CA GLY A 232 -6.24 -6.22 -10.26
C GLY A 232 -7.00 -4.96 -10.70
N VAL A 233 -6.31 -3.84 -10.91
CA VAL A 233 -6.90 -2.61 -11.46
C VAL A 233 -7.32 -2.81 -12.92
N ALA A 234 -6.49 -3.44 -13.74
CA ALA A 234 -6.80 -3.70 -15.15
C ALA A 234 -8.01 -4.61 -15.33
N ASP A 235 -8.18 -5.61 -14.47
CA ASP A 235 -9.27 -6.59 -14.54
C ASP A 235 -10.57 -6.08 -13.91
N TRP A 236 -10.53 -4.98 -13.15
CA TRP A 236 -11.70 -4.43 -12.47
C TRP A 236 -12.73 -3.90 -13.46
N GLY A 237 -13.96 -4.42 -13.40
CA GLY A 237 -15.06 -4.03 -14.29
C GLY A 237 -15.06 -4.72 -15.65
N ASN A 238 -14.06 -5.55 -15.97
CA ASN A 238 -14.00 -6.33 -17.21
C ASN A 238 -14.83 -7.63 -17.17
N GLY A 239 -15.59 -7.87 -16.09
CA GLY A 239 -16.60 -8.92 -16.03
C GLY A 239 -16.03 -10.34 -16.02
N THR A 240 -14.86 -10.56 -15.43
CA THR A 240 -14.40 -11.93 -15.15
C THR A 240 -15.17 -12.47 -13.93
N PRO A 241 -15.89 -13.60 -14.06
CA PRO A 241 -16.70 -14.18 -12.97
C PRO A 241 -15.89 -14.64 -11.77
#